data_AF-A0A972A5B4-F1
#
_entry.id   AF-A0A972A5B4-F1
#
_cell.length_a   1.000
_cell.length_b   1.000
_cell.length_c   1.000
_cell.angle_alpha   90.00
_cell.angle_beta   90.00
_cell.angle_gamma   90.00
#
_symmetry.space_group_name_H-M   'P 1'
#
loop_
_entity.id
_entity.type
_entity.pdbx_description
1 polymer ?
#
loop_
_entity_poly.entity_id
_entity_poly.type
_entity_poly.pdbx_seq_one_letter_code
_entity_poly.pdbx_strand_id
1 'polypeptide(L)'
;MVERVGKSLNADYGDEELVVIGVLTGAYVFVADLVRELRMPVVVDFIQVSSYDGTVSSGQLTVKKDISVSIEGRNVLIVEDIIDTGYTLTKLKDMLLKRNPKSLKICTAFNKYERRVHNIDIDYKGICIPNKFIVGYGLDYDGEFRNLRDVCVVSQYGGN
;
A
#
# COMPACT_ATOMS: atom_id res chain seq x y z
N MET A 1 -4.47 2.93 -14.42
CA MET A 1 -4.38 1.80 -13.45
C MET A 1 -5.56 1.78 -12.49
N VAL A 2 -5.93 2.94 -11.93
CA VAL A 2 -6.95 3.10 -10.89
C VAL A 2 -8.31 2.53 -11.32
N GLU A 3 -8.86 2.96 -12.45
CA GLU A 3 -10.13 2.45 -12.98
C GLU A 3 -10.18 0.92 -13.12
N ARG A 4 -9.07 0.31 -13.58
CA ARG A 4 -8.98 -1.16 -13.74
C ARG A 4 -9.06 -1.86 -12.38
N VAL A 5 -8.32 -1.36 -11.40
CA VAL A 5 -8.35 -1.89 -10.03
C VAL A 5 -9.71 -1.68 -9.38
N GLY A 6 -10.30 -0.48 -9.53
CA GLY A 6 -11.64 -0.16 -9.04
C GLY A 6 -12.70 -1.08 -9.62
N LYS A 7 -12.65 -1.38 -10.93
CA LYS A 7 -13.56 -2.38 -11.56
C LYS A 7 -13.45 -3.76 -10.93
N SER A 8 -12.23 -4.25 -10.66
CA SER A 8 -12.03 -5.54 -9.99
C SER A 8 -12.57 -5.54 -8.56
N LEU A 9 -12.32 -4.47 -7.79
CA LEU A 9 -12.85 -4.33 -6.43
C LEU A 9 -14.39 -4.29 -6.42
N ASN A 10 -14.99 -3.51 -7.33
CA ASN A 10 -16.44 -3.44 -7.48
C ASN A 10 -17.06 -4.80 -7.84
N ALA A 11 -16.40 -5.59 -8.67
CA ALA A 11 -16.86 -6.94 -9.01
C ALA A 11 -16.76 -7.91 -7.84
N ASP A 12 -15.67 -7.86 -7.07
CA ASP A 12 -15.39 -8.81 -6.00
C ASP A 12 -16.21 -8.54 -4.72
N TYR A 13 -16.50 -7.28 -4.43
CA TYR A 13 -17.19 -6.88 -3.19
C TYR A 13 -18.66 -6.51 -3.39
N GLY A 14 -19.09 -6.19 -4.63
CA GLY A 14 -20.47 -5.79 -4.90
C GLY A 14 -20.89 -4.59 -4.06
N ASP A 15 -21.97 -4.75 -3.28
CA ASP A 15 -22.51 -3.71 -2.39
C ASP A 15 -21.99 -3.80 -0.95
N GLU A 16 -21.11 -4.77 -0.65
CA GLU A 16 -20.55 -4.90 0.70
C GLU A 16 -19.61 -3.73 1.03
N GLU A 17 -19.67 -3.25 2.27
CA GLU A 17 -18.78 -2.19 2.76
C GLU A 17 -17.31 -2.64 2.70
N LEU A 18 -16.44 -1.72 2.26
CA LEU A 18 -14.99 -1.91 2.23
C LEU A 18 -14.27 -0.87 3.10
N VAL A 19 -13.46 -1.35 4.04
CA VAL A 19 -12.53 -0.52 4.81
C VAL A 19 -11.20 -0.45 4.08
N VAL A 20 -10.86 0.73 3.58
CA VAL A 20 -9.59 1.00 2.90
C VAL A 20 -8.59 1.57 3.90
N ILE A 21 -7.53 0.81 4.17
CA ILE A 21 -6.43 1.21 5.04
C ILE A 21 -5.23 1.60 4.19
N GLY A 22 -5.02 2.91 4.03
CA GLY A 22 -3.87 3.45 3.32
C GLY A 22 -2.61 3.43 4.19
N VAL A 23 -1.50 2.94 3.66
CA VAL A 23 -0.21 2.96 4.36
C VAL A 23 0.52 4.26 4.06
N LEU A 24 0.75 5.05 5.11
CA LEU A 24 1.43 6.33 5.04
C LEU A 24 2.95 6.18 5.01
N THR A 25 3.65 7.10 4.35
CA THR A 25 3.10 8.32 3.73
C THR A 25 2.76 8.16 2.26
N GLY A 26 3.34 7.20 1.55
CA GLY A 26 3.34 7.21 0.08
C GLY A 26 2.00 6.86 -0.58
N ALA A 27 1.18 6.00 0.03
CA ALA A 27 -0.04 5.50 -0.62
C ALA A 27 -1.17 6.54 -0.75
N TYR A 28 -1.08 7.70 -0.09
CA TYR A 28 -2.22 8.62 0.05
C TYR A 28 -2.81 9.11 -1.27
N VAL A 29 -1.97 9.38 -2.29
CA VAL A 29 -2.44 9.80 -3.63
C VAL A 29 -3.21 8.67 -4.30
N PHE A 30 -2.64 7.46 -4.29
CA PHE A 30 -3.29 6.30 -4.89
C PHE A 30 -4.58 5.93 -4.18
N VAL A 31 -4.63 6.02 -2.84
CA VAL A 31 -5.85 5.81 -2.06
C VAL A 31 -6.92 6.81 -2.48
N ALA A 32 -6.60 8.10 -2.54
CA ALA A 32 -7.55 9.15 -2.91
C ALA A 32 -8.11 8.96 -4.33
N ASP A 33 -7.29 8.48 -5.27
CA ASP A 33 -7.74 8.16 -6.61
C ASP A 33 -8.59 6.89 -6.63
N LEU A 34 -8.15 5.84 -5.95
CA LEU A 34 -8.82 4.54 -5.92
C LEU A 34 -10.23 4.62 -5.35
N VAL A 35 -10.41 5.28 -4.21
CA VAL A 35 -11.71 5.34 -3.54
C VAL A 35 -12.76 6.09 -4.36
N ARG A 36 -12.36 6.97 -5.28
CA ARG A 36 -13.27 7.66 -6.20
C ARG A 36 -13.84 6.76 -7.31
N GLU A 37 -13.18 5.63 -7.58
CA GLU A 37 -13.65 4.61 -8.53
C GLU A 37 -14.55 3.54 -7.88
N LEU A 38 -14.65 3.54 -6.55
CA LEU A 38 -15.41 2.56 -5.79
C LEU A 38 -16.90 2.92 -5.73
N ARG A 39 -17.75 1.91 -5.92
CA ARG A 39 -19.22 2.05 -6.01
C ARG A 39 -19.98 1.47 -4.82
N MET A 40 -19.25 0.89 -3.87
CA MET A 40 -19.78 0.40 -2.59
C MET A 40 -19.61 1.45 -1.47
N PRO A 41 -20.19 1.25 -0.29
CA PRO A 41 -19.84 2.02 0.91
C PRO A 41 -18.36 1.85 1.26
N VAL A 42 -17.64 2.96 1.43
CA VAL A 42 -16.20 2.96 1.74
C VAL A 42 -15.93 3.72 3.02
N VAL A 43 -15.16 3.10 3.92
CA VAL A 43 -14.54 3.77 5.06
C VAL A 43 -13.04 3.85 4.81
N VAL A 44 -12.47 5.05 4.91
CA VAL A 44 -11.03 5.28 4.70
C VAL A 44 -10.37 5.58 6.03
N ASP A 45 -9.28 4.88 6.32
CA ASP A 45 -8.38 5.20 7.41
C ASP A 45 -6.93 4.99 6.98
N PHE A 46 -5.99 5.43 7.80
CA PHE A 46 -4.57 5.44 7.47
C PHE A 46 -3.73 4.93 8.63
N ILE A 47 -2.77 4.07 8.30
CA ILE A 47 -1.78 3.57 9.24
C ILE A 47 -0.38 4.06 8.85
N GLN A 48 0.47 4.37 9.82
CA GLN A 48 1.87 4.70 9.56
C GLN A 48 2.76 3.76 10.36
N VAL A 49 3.60 3.01 9.65
CA VAL A 49 4.54 2.04 10.24
C VAL A 49 5.95 2.33 9.77
N SER A 50 6.94 1.89 10.56
CA SER A 50 8.34 1.89 10.15
C SER A 50 8.99 0.54 10.47
N SER A 51 9.77 0.03 9.52
CA SER A 51 10.72 -1.07 9.73
C SER A 51 12.09 -0.48 10.09
N TYR A 52 12.68 -0.91 11.20
CA TYR A 52 14.06 -0.56 11.54
C TYR A 52 15.03 -1.48 10.78
N ASP A 53 15.76 -0.91 9.82
CA ASP A 53 16.86 -1.57 9.07
C ASP A 53 18.23 -1.23 9.69
N GLY A 54 18.40 -1.51 10.98
CA GLY A 54 19.74 -1.51 11.61
C GLY A 54 20.58 -2.72 11.17
N THR A 55 21.89 -2.72 11.48
CA THR A 55 22.86 -3.79 11.18
C THR A 55 22.48 -5.19 11.71
N VAL A 56 21.43 -5.29 12.53
CA VAL A 56 20.75 -6.52 12.90
C VAL A 56 19.25 -6.26 12.80
N SER A 57 18.54 -6.98 11.92
CA SER A 57 17.09 -6.86 11.80
C SER A 57 16.45 -7.29 13.13
N SER A 58 15.98 -6.34 13.95
CA SER A 58 15.26 -6.67 15.19
C SER A 58 13.90 -7.32 14.92
N GLY A 59 13.44 -7.32 13.67
CA GLY A 59 12.22 -8.03 13.31
C GLY A 59 10.95 -7.34 13.77
N GLN A 60 11.01 -6.16 14.37
CA GLN A 60 9.82 -5.49 14.92
C GLN A 60 9.28 -4.40 13.98
N LEU A 61 7.95 -4.38 13.84
CA LEU A 61 7.20 -3.32 13.16
C LEU A 61 6.87 -2.26 14.22
N THR A 62 7.26 -1.01 14.01
CA THR A 62 6.87 0.09 14.90
C THR A 62 5.68 0.82 14.29
N VAL A 63 4.58 0.92 15.03
CA VAL A 63 3.40 1.69 14.63
C VAL A 63 3.57 3.12 15.14
N LYS A 64 3.69 4.08 14.21
CA LYS A 64 3.75 5.53 14.51
C LYS A 64 2.36 6.13 14.63
N LYS A 65 1.44 5.65 13.79
CA LYS A 65 0.01 5.98 13.81
C LYS A 65 -0.76 4.70 13.55
N ASP A 66 -1.65 4.32 14.45
CA ASP A 66 -2.55 3.18 14.26
C ASP A 66 -3.85 3.62 13.58
N ILE A 67 -4.60 2.63 13.07
CA ILE A 67 -5.97 2.85 12.58
C ILE A 67 -6.90 3.20 13.75
N SER A 68 -7.83 4.11 13.51
CA SER A 68 -8.85 4.57 14.46
C SER A 68 -10.18 3.81 14.31
N VAL A 69 -10.44 3.26 13.12
CA VAL A 69 -11.66 2.47 12.86
C VAL A 69 -11.50 1.01 13.28
N SER A 70 -12.58 0.42 13.82
CA SER A 70 -12.62 -1.03 14.02
C SER A 70 -12.70 -1.74 12.66
N ILE A 71 -11.97 -2.85 12.54
CA ILE A 71 -11.97 -3.71 11.35
C ILE A 71 -12.55 -5.11 11.62
N GLU A 72 -12.95 -5.39 12.86
CA GLU A 72 -13.51 -6.69 13.24
C GLU A 72 -14.77 -7.01 12.42
N GLY A 73 -14.82 -8.20 11.81
CA GLY A 73 -15.95 -8.64 11.00
C GLY A 73 -16.18 -7.85 9.70
N ARG A 74 -15.24 -6.98 9.27
CA ARG A 74 -15.38 -6.14 8.07
C ARG A 74 -14.45 -6.58 6.94
N ASN A 75 -14.78 -6.22 5.70
CA ASN A 75 -13.88 -6.38 4.58
C ASN A 75 -12.83 -5.28 4.61
N VAL A 76 -11.57 -5.65 4.52
CA VAL A 76 -10.45 -4.71 4.65
C VAL A 76 -9.52 -4.83 3.44
N LEU A 77 -9.15 -3.69 2.89
CA LEU A 77 -8.16 -3.56 1.84
C LEU A 77 -6.98 -2.72 2.36
N ILE A 78 -5.82 -3.34 2.50
CA ILE A 78 -4.56 -2.60 2.71
C ILE A 78 -4.13 -2.03 1.37
N VAL A 79 -3.84 -0.73 1.31
CA VAL A 79 -3.39 -0.05 0.09
C VAL A 79 -2.00 0.54 0.29
N GLU A 80 -1.04 0.04 -0.49
CA GLU A 80 0.36 0.50 -0.53
C GLU A 80 0.66 1.24 -1.84
N ASP A 81 1.58 2.21 -1.81
CA ASP A 81 2.12 2.80 -3.04
C ASP A 81 3.00 1.80 -3.79
N ILE A 82 3.95 1.16 -3.12
CA ILE A 82 4.92 0.27 -3.75
C ILE A 82 5.26 -0.94 -2.89
N ILE A 83 5.23 -2.13 -3.52
CA ILE A 83 5.74 -3.36 -2.89
C ILE A 83 7.10 -3.71 -3.50
N ASP A 84 8.11 -3.71 -2.64
CA ASP A 84 9.49 -4.07 -2.93
C ASP A 84 9.83 -5.46 -2.34
N THR A 85 10.44 -5.52 -1.14
CA THR A 85 10.80 -6.79 -0.47
C THR A 85 9.60 -7.55 0.08
N GLY A 86 8.51 -6.84 0.39
CA GLY A 86 7.29 -7.36 1.02
C GLY A 86 7.33 -7.44 2.55
N TYR A 87 8.47 -7.14 3.17
CA TYR A 87 8.67 -7.39 4.60
C TYR A 87 7.74 -6.61 5.54
N THR A 88 7.70 -5.28 5.40
CA THR A 88 6.84 -4.39 6.19
C THR A 88 5.37 -4.78 6.05
N LEU A 89 4.95 -5.05 4.81
CA LEU A 89 3.58 -5.39 4.49
C LEU A 89 3.16 -6.76 5.04
N THR A 90 4.05 -7.75 5.05
CA THR A 90 3.78 -9.06 5.68
C THR A 90 3.46 -8.88 7.17
N LYS A 91 4.31 -8.14 7.90
CA LYS A 91 4.07 -7.89 9.33
C LYS A 91 2.82 -7.07 9.60
N LEU A 92 2.57 -6.08 8.75
CA LEU A 92 1.37 -5.26 8.84
C LEU A 92 0.11 -6.13 8.65
N LYS A 93 0.11 -7.01 7.64
CA LYS A 93 -0.96 -7.98 7.40
C LYS A 93 -1.18 -8.88 8.62
N ASP A 94 -0.11 -9.47 9.18
CA ASP A 94 -0.19 -10.33 10.36
C ASP A 94 -0.74 -9.59 11.58
N MET A 95 -0.38 -8.31 11.76
CA MET A 95 -0.90 -7.47 12.83
C MET A 95 -2.39 -7.19 12.66
N LEU A 96 -2.85 -6.86 11.45
CA LEU A 96 -4.26 -6.54 11.18
C LEU A 96 -5.15 -7.79 11.19
N LEU A 97 -4.65 -8.97 10.78
CA LEU A 97 -5.39 -10.23 10.86
C LEU A 97 -5.80 -10.58 12.29
N LYS A 98 -4.96 -10.25 13.28
CA LYS A 98 -5.26 -10.46 14.71
C LYS A 98 -6.43 -9.62 15.23
N ARG A 99 -6.92 -8.65 14.45
CA ARG A 99 -8.13 -7.86 14.75
C ARG A 99 -9.41 -8.47 14.15
N ASN A 100 -9.33 -9.72 13.67
CA ASN A 100 -10.45 -10.53 13.18
C ASN A 100 -11.31 -9.87 12.08
N PRO A 101 -10.73 -9.33 10.99
CA PRO A 101 -11.52 -8.87 9.87
C PRO A 101 -12.25 -10.03 9.17
N LYS A 102 -13.39 -9.75 8.52
CA LYS A 102 -14.10 -10.72 7.67
C LYS A 102 -13.24 -11.14 6.48
N SER A 103 -12.54 -10.17 5.88
CA SER A 103 -11.54 -10.42 4.85
C SER A 103 -10.43 -9.37 4.94
N LEU A 104 -9.19 -9.75 4.59
CA LEU A 104 -8.05 -8.83 4.53
C LEU A 104 -7.26 -9.08 3.25
N LYS A 105 -7.39 -8.15 2.30
CA LYS A 105 -6.72 -8.19 0.99
C LYS A 105 -5.71 -7.06 0.85
N ILE A 106 -4.82 -7.19 -0.14
CA ILE A 106 -3.76 -6.23 -0.44
C ILE A 106 -3.96 -5.65 -1.84
N CYS A 107 -3.88 -4.33 -1.92
CA CYS A 107 -3.72 -3.59 -3.15
C CYS A 107 -2.41 -2.79 -3.16
N THR A 108 -1.73 -2.72 -4.30
CA THR A 108 -0.59 -1.82 -4.48
C THR A 108 -0.67 -1.06 -5.80
N ALA A 109 -0.23 0.21 -5.80
CA ALA A 109 -0.09 0.97 -7.04
C ALA A 109 1.03 0.41 -7.92
N PHE A 110 2.20 0.12 -7.34
CA PHE A 110 3.39 -0.34 -8.06
C PHE A 110 3.96 -1.63 -7.47
N ASN A 111 4.22 -2.61 -8.32
CA ASN A 111 4.73 -3.91 -7.90
C ASN A 111 6.07 -4.22 -8.57
N LYS A 112 7.15 -4.36 -7.77
CA LYS A 112 8.49 -4.76 -8.22
C LYS A 112 8.69 -6.25 -8.00
N TYR A 113 8.54 -7.07 -9.05
CA TYR A 113 8.68 -8.52 -8.91
C TYR A 113 10.12 -8.98 -8.60
N GLU A 114 11.12 -8.32 -9.17
CA GLU A 114 12.53 -8.76 -9.11
C GLU A 114 13.16 -8.67 -7.71
N ARG A 115 12.56 -7.90 -6.80
CA ARG A 115 13.10 -7.68 -5.44
C ARG A 115 12.35 -8.44 -4.35
N ARG A 116 11.41 -9.32 -4.73
CA ARG A 116 10.59 -10.04 -3.77
C ARG A 116 11.42 -11.03 -2.96
N VAL A 117 11.53 -10.78 -1.66
CA VAL A 117 12.17 -11.71 -0.71
C VAL A 117 11.13 -12.56 0.01
N HIS A 118 9.93 -12.00 0.24
CA HIS A 118 8.82 -12.69 0.89
C HIS A 118 7.69 -12.99 -0.10
N ASN A 119 7.18 -14.22 -0.07
CA ASN A 119 5.96 -14.59 -0.78
C ASN A 119 4.76 -13.89 -0.12
N ILE A 120 4.43 -12.71 -0.63
CA ILE A 120 3.21 -12.00 -0.30
C ILE A 120 2.26 -12.05 -1.49
N ASP A 121 1.09 -12.63 -1.26
CA ASP A 121 0.02 -12.62 -2.24
C ASP A 121 -0.60 -11.23 -2.29
N ILE A 122 -0.50 -10.60 -3.47
CA ILE A 122 -1.13 -9.30 -3.75
C ILE A 122 -2.36 -9.57 -4.59
N ASP A 123 -3.52 -9.27 -4.01
CA ASP A 123 -4.83 -9.46 -4.62
C ASP A 123 -5.05 -8.49 -5.78
N TYR A 124 -4.68 -7.21 -5.61
CA TYR A 124 -4.92 -6.16 -6.60
C TYR A 124 -3.65 -5.38 -6.93
N LYS A 125 -3.12 -5.59 -8.13
CA LYS A 125 -1.90 -4.93 -8.61
C LYS A 125 -2.24 -3.80 -9.58
N GLY A 126 -1.71 -2.60 -9.36
CA GLY A 126 -1.83 -1.46 -10.27
C GLY A 126 -0.95 -1.62 -11.51
N ILE A 127 0.35 -1.35 -11.40
CA ILE A 127 1.34 -1.48 -12.48
C ILE A 127 2.50 -2.32 -11.97
N CYS A 128 2.94 -3.28 -12.78
CA CYS A 128 4.17 -4.01 -12.51
C CYS A 128 5.34 -3.27 -13.17
N ILE A 129 6.38 -2.96 -12.41
CA ILE A 129 7.51 -2.15 -12.86
C ILE A 129 8.84 -2.90 -12.69
N PRO A 130 9.85 -2.60 -13.53
CA PRO A 130 11.20 -3.15 -13.35
C PRO A 130 11.84 -2.59 -12.07
N ASN A 131 13.00 -3.15 -11.68
CA ASN A 131 13.77 -2.61 -10.57
C ASN A 131 14.44 -1.26 -10.90
N LYS A 132 13.64 -0.19 -10.87
CA LYS A 132 14.08 1.20 -11.00
C LYS A 132 13.65 2.01 -9.78
N PHE A 133 14.45 3.01 -9.42
CA PHE A 133 14.06 3.98 -8.40
C PHE A 133 13.11 5.00 -9.03
N ILE A 134 11.90 5.12 -8.45
CA ILE A 134 10.83 5.97 -8.99
C ILE A 134 10.29 6.90 -7.91
N VAL A 135 9.87 8.09 -8.34
CA VAL A 135 9.29 9.15 -7.51
C VAL A 135 8.04 9.72 -8.16
N GLY A 136 7.26 10.51 -7.42
CA GLY A 136 6.01 11.08 -7.90
C GLY A 136 4.81 10.20 -7.60
N TYR A 137 3.61 10.78 -7.73
CA TYR A 137 2.36 10.10 -7.42
C TYR A 137 2.34 9.53 -5.99
N GLY A 138 2.83 10.31 -5.03
CA GLY A 138 2.96 9.92 -3.61
C GLY A 138 4.31 9.30 -3.23
N LEU A 139 5.04 8.71 -4.18
CA LEU A 139 6.40 8.17 -3.98
C LEU A 139 7.42 9.29 -3.82
N ASP A 140 8.47 9.06 -3.03
CA ASP A 140 9.46 10.07 -2.69
C ASP A 140 10.93 9.66 -2.84
N TYR A 141 11.78 10.67 -2.79
CA TYR A 141 13.20 10.57 -2.48
C TYR A 141 13.49 11.59 -1.36
N ASP A 142 13.89 11.11 -0.18
CA ASP A 142 14.12 11.94 1.02
C ASP A 142 12.96 12.90 1.36
N GLY A 143 11.71 12.44 1.17
CA GLY A 143 10.51 13.23 1.42
C GLY A 143 10.09 14.16 0.28
N GLU A 144 10.94 14.35 -0.73
CA GLU A 144 10.69 15.21 -1.90
C GLU A 144 9.92 14.47 -3.02
N PHE A 145 9.45 15.23 -4.01
CA PHE A 145 8.83 14.75 -5.25
C PHE A 145 7.46 14.05 -5.15
N ARG A 146 6.91 13.83 -3.96
CA ARG A 146 5.58 13.19 -3.77
C ARG A 146 4.46 13.86 -4.57
N ASN A 147 4.58 15.17 -4.79
CA ASN A 147 3.60 16.03 -5.44
C ASN A 147 3.66 16.01 -6.97
N LEU A 148 4.66 15.35 -7.58
CA LEU A 148 4.69 15.18 -9.03
C LEU A 148 3.46 14.38 -9.47
N ARG A 149 2.78 14.87 -10.51
CA ARG A 149 1.60 14.20 -11.09
C ARG A 149 1.98 12.89 -11.76
N ASP A 150 3.13 12.90 -12.43
CA ASP A 150 3.68 11.76 -13.15
C ASP A 150 4.63 10.95 -12.27
N VAL A 151 4.77 9.68 -12.60
CA VAL A 151 5.79 8.80 -12.03
C VAL A 151 7.06 8.95 -12.86
N CYS A 152 8.13 9.38 -12.22
CA CYS A 152 9.42 9.61 -12.86
C CYS A 152 10.45 8.58 -12.38
N VAL A 153 11.33 8.14 -13.28
CA VAL A 153 12.53 7.39 -12.91
C VAL A 153 13.60 8.38 -12.52
N VAL A 154 14.21 8.20 -11.36
CA VAL A 154 15.39 8.98 -10.99
C VAL A 154 16.58 8.45 -11.78
N SER A 155 17.03 9.22 -12.77
CA SER A 155 18.33 9.00 -13.39
C SER A 155 19.40 9.28 -12.35
N GLN A 156 20.37 8.37 -12.16
CA GLN A 156 21.52 8.63 -11.31
C GLN A 156 22.19 9.95 -11.72
N TYR A 157 22.01 10.99 -10.90
CA TYR A 157 22.80 12.21 -10.95
C TYR A 157 23.37 12.42 -9.54
N GLY A 158 24.68 12.23 -9.43
CA GLY A 158 25.50 12.75 -8.34
C GLY A 158 25.56 11.87 -7.09
N GLY A 159 26.41 10.84 -7.13
CA GLY A 159 27.16 10.55 -5.91
C GLY A 159 27.97 11.80 -5.56
N ASN A 160 27.81 12.27 -4.33
CA ASN A 160 28.84 13.08 -3.69
C ASN A 160 30.00 12.17 -3.28
#